data_AF-A0AAU6AJK4-F1
#
_entry.id   AF-A0AAU6AJK4-F1
#
_cell.length_a   1.000
_cell.length_b   1.000
_cell.length_c   1.000
_cell.angle_alpha   90.00
_cell.angle_beta   90.00
_cell.angle_gamma   90.00
#
_symmetry.space_group_name_H-M   'P 1'
#
loop_
_entity.id
_entity.type
_entity.pdbx_description
1 polymer ?
#
loop_
_entity_poly.entity_id
_entity_poly.type
_entity_poly.pdbx_seq_one_letter_code
_entity_poly.pdbx_strand_id
1 'polypeptide(L)'
;MSAAEPAHPGPDSGTSTGPATVILFRQGPSKRRRRREDTVPNQREPREPSASPQQRLADTIESLFLKHGRTLTDDDTAEAFLIALKAVQFMHDGALAQGVVGEEAHRELRAMTEGMQAVPRIV
;
A
#
# COMPACT_ATOMS: atom_id res chain seq x y z
N MET A 1 0.73 32.37 58.57
CA MET A 1 0.07 31.05 58.42
C MET A 1 0.47 30.46 57.08
N SER A 2 0.63 29.15 57.03
CA SER A 2 0.95 28.26 55.90
C SER A 2 2.41 28.12 55.45
N ALA A 3 2.90 26.90 55.71
CA ALA A 3 4.09 26.25 55.19
C ALA A 3 3.70 25.27 54.06
N ALA A 4 4.61 25.06 53.11
CA ALA A 4 4.76 23.87 52.26
C ALA A 4 6.13 24.00 51.56
N GLU A 5 7.19 23.42 52.12
CA GLU A 5 7.83 22.15 51.72
C GLU A 5 8.69 22.25 50.44
N PRO A 6 10.03 22.05 50.53
CA PRO A 6 10.93 22.06 49.39
C PRO A 6 11.06 20.65 48.79
N ALA A 7 10.75 20.49 47.51
CA ALA A 7 11.08 19.25 46.79
C ALA A 7 12.58 19.26 46.41
N HIS A 8 13.34 18.37 47.04
CA HIS A 8 14.74 18.03 46.71
C HIS A 8 14.78 17.00 45.55
N PRO A 9 15.96 16.62 45.00
CA PRO A 9 16.17 16.35 43.59
C PRO A 9 15.99 14.85 43.27
N GLY A 10 15.84 14.52 41.99
CA GLY A 10 15.87 13.14 41.53
C GLY A 10 16.48 13.03 40.13
N PRO A 11 17.18 11.93 39.82
CA PRO A 11 18.29 11.90 38.88
C PRO A 11 17.94 11.23 37.54
N ASP A 12 18.83 11.48 36.59
CA ASP A 12 19.29 10.60 35.52
C ASP A 12 18.29 9.99 34.52
N SER A 13 18.38 10.55 33.31
CA SER A 13 18.46 9.86 32.02
C SER A 13 18.65 8.34 32.11
N GLY A 14 17.54 7.61 32.18
CA GLY A 14 17.47 6.17 32.02
C GLY A 14 16.86 5.81 30.68
N THR A 15 17.71 5.42 29.73
CA THR A 15 17.39 4.72 28.49
C THR A 15 16.35 3.62 28.74
N SER A 16 15.14 3.75 28.18
CA SER A 16 14.20 2.62 28.07
C SER A 16 13.86 2.44 26.60
N THR A 17 14.86 1.90 25.90
CA THR A 17 14.73 1.10 24.69
C THR A 17 13.68 0.03 24.96
N GLY A 18 12.49 0.20 24.41
CA GLY A 18 11.46 -0.83 24.43
C GLY A 18 12.05 -2.13 23.88
N PRO A 19 11.82 -3.29 24.53
CA PRO A 19 12.43 -4.53 24.11
C PRO A 19 11.88 -4.93 22.74
N ALA A 20 12.74 -4.84 21.72
CA ALA A 20 12.59 -5.59 20.50
C ALA A 20 12.32 -7.06 20.88
N THR A 21 11.17 -7.58 20.45
CA THR A 21 10.85 -9.00 20.64
C THR A 21 11.78 -9.80 19.73
N VAL A 22 12.97 -10.13 20.25
CA VAL A 22 13.92 -11.03 19.61
C VAL A 22 13.43 -12.45 19.88
N ILE A 23 12.90 -13.09 18.83
CA ILE A 23 12.55 -14.51 18.88
C ILE A 23 13.85 -15.31 19.00
N LEU A 24 14.17 -15.76 20.21
CA LEU A 24 15.28 -16.66 20.48
C LEU A 24 14.92 -18.07 19.96
N PHE A 25 15.52 -18.47 18.85
CA PHE A 25 15.48 -19.86 18.39
C PHE A 25 16.32 -20.73 19.34
N ARG A 26 15.65 -21.40 20.28
CA ARG A 26 16.25 -22.46 21.09
C ARG A 26 16.40 -23.71 20.22
N GLN A 27 17.62 -23.95 19.72
CA GLN A 27 18.01 -25.23 19.14
C GLN A 27 18.17 -26.27 20.25
N GLY A 28 17.20 -27.20 20.36
CA GLY A 28 17.32 -28.42 21.17
C GLY A 28 17.68 -29.62 20.28
N PRO A 29 18.46 -30.59 20.78
CA PRO A 29 19.02 -31.65 19.94
C PRO A 29 18.03 -32.74 19.56
N SER A 30 18.25 -33.24 18.35
CA SER A 30 17.56 -34.30 17.61
C SER A 30 17.42 -35.61 18.39
N LYS A 31 16.21 -36.18 18.39
CA LYS A 31 15.98 -37.61 18.59
C LYS A 31 15.12 -38.18 17.46
N ARG A 32 15.76 -39.02 16.64
CA ARG A 32 15.18 -39.91 15.63
C ARG A 32 13.99 -40.70 16.18
N ARG A 33 12.88 -40.74 15.44
CA ARG A 33 12.15 -42.00 15.17
C ARG A 33 11.24 -41.91 13.93
N ARG A 34 11.64 -42.66 12.89
CA ARG A 34 10.86 -43.19 11.76
C ARG A 34 9.35 -43.33 12.03
N ARG A 35 8.49 -42.80 11.13
CA ARG A 35 7.38 -43.57 10.51
C ARG A 35 6.69 -42.79 9.37
N ARG A 36 6.66 -43.43 8.19
CA ARG A 36 5.74 -43.26 7.05
C ARG A 36 5.68 -41.88 6.38
N GLU A 37 6.41 -41.82 5.26
CA GLU A 37 6.04 -41.02 4.09
C GLU A 37 4.70 -41.52 3.56
N ASP A 38 3.60 -40.99 4.09
CA ASP A 38 2.36 -40.90 3.33
C ASP A 38 2.49 -39.64 2.48
N THR A 39 2.78 -39.85 1.20
CA THR A 39 2.84 -38.81 0.17
C THR A 39 1.48 -38.14 0.12
N VAL A 40 1.33 -37.01 0.83
CA VAL A 40 0.21 -36.10 0.62
C VAL A 40 0.31 -35.67 -0.84
N PRO A 41 -0.70 -35.93 -1.69
CA PRO A 41 -0.72 -35.32 -3.02
C PRO A 41 -0.70 -33.82 -2.75
N ASN A 42 0.41 -33.19 -3.10
CA ASN A 42 0.51 -31.75 -3.19
C ASN A 42 -0.51 -31.35 -4.25
N GLN A 43 -1.76 -31.13 -3.81
CA GLN A 43 -2.72 -30.35 -4.57
C GLN A 43 -2.06 -28.98 -4.68
N ARG A 44 -1.28 -28.82 -5.76
CA ARG A 44 -1.04 -27.52 -6.33
C ARG A 44 -2.44 -27.03 -6.68
N GLU A 45 -3.08 -26.36 -5.72
CA GLU A 45 -4.13 -25.43 -6.02
C GLU A 45 -3.65 -24.63 -7.24
N PRO A 46 -4.48 -24.47 -8.28
CA PRO A 46 -4.19 -23.50 -9.31
C PRO A 46 -3.93 -22.19 -8.58
N ARG A 47 -2.65 -21.78 -8.49
CA ARG A 47 -2.33 -20.40 -8.16
C ARG A 47 -2.84 -19.63 -9.36
N GLU A 48 -4.09 -19.17 -9.27
CA GLU A 48 -4.58 -18.01 -10.00
C GLU A 48 -3.39 -17.07 -10.12
N PRO A 49 -2.91 -16.76 -11.34
CA PRO A 49 -1.78 -15.87 -11.48
C PRO A 49 -2.18 -14.60 -10.75
N SER A 50 -1.48 -14.30 -9.64
CA SER A 50 -1.82 -13.18 -8.80
C SER A 50 -1.84 -11.96 -9.71
N ALA A 51 -3.03 -11.42 -9.96
CA ALA A 51 -3.23 -10.37 -10.95
C ALA A 51 -2.15 -9.29 -10.79
N SER A 52 -1.57 -8.84 -11.91
CA SER A 52 -0.52 -7.83 -11.89
C SER A 52 -1.01 -6.60 -11.11
N PRO A 53 -0.12 -5.81 -10.48
CA PRO A 53 -0.54 -4.59 -9.78
C PRO A 53 -1.42 -3.67 -10.65
N GLN A 54 -1.13 -3.61 -11.95
CA GLN A 54 -1.88 -2.84 -12.93
C GLN A 54 -3.29 -3.42 -13.16
N GLN A 55 -3.43 -4.75 -13.27
CA GLN A 55 -4.73 -5.39 -13.37
C GLN A 55 -5.57 -5.13 -12.12
N ARG A 56 -4.99 -5.24 -10.92
CA ARG A 56 -5.72 -4.97 -9.66
C ARG A 56 -6.22 -3.53 -9.58
N LEU A 57 -5.42 -2.57 -10.05
CA LEU A 57 -5.83 -1.18 -10.14
C LEU A 57 -6.99 -1.02 -11.13
N ALA A 58 -6.88 -1.64 -12.31
CA ALA A 58 -7.92 -1.62 -13.32
C ALA A 58 -9.24 -2.21 -12.79
N ASP A 59 -9.19 -3.39 -12.16
CA ASP A 59 -10.35 -4.05 -11.55
C ASP A 59 -10.99 -3.19 -10.45
N THR A 60 -10.17 -2.48 -9.66
CA THR A 60 -10.65 -1.58 -8.59
C THR A 60 -11.39 -0.38 -9.17
N ILE A 61 -10.84 0.22 -10.22
CA ILE A 61 -11.45 1.37 -10.88
C ILE A 61 -12.71 0.92 -11.64
N GLU A 62 -12.68 -0.19 -12.37
CA GLU A 62 -13.87 -0.74 -13.03
C GLU A 62 -14.98 -1.02 -12.02
N SER A 63 -14.64 -1.61 -10.87
CA SER A 63 -15.59 -1.82 -9.77
C SER A 63 -16.19 -0.51 -9.24
N LEU A 64 -15.45 0.61 -9.28
CA LEU A 64 -15.99 1.92 -8.94
C LEU A 64 -17.02 2.37 -9.99
N PHE A 65 -16.71 2.27 -11.28
CA PHE A 65 -17.65 2.64 -12.34
C PHE A 65 -18.92 1.77 -12.33
N LEU A 66 -18.76 0.46 -12.12
CA LEU A 66 -19.88 -0.49 -12.05
C LEU A 66 -20.85 -0.15 -10.91
N LYS A 67 -20.34 0.30 -9.76
CA LYS A 67 -21.20 0.78 -8.64
C LYS A 67 -22.07 1.98 -9.02
N HIS A 68 -21.68 2.74 -10.03
CA HIS A 68 -22.43 3.88 -10.56
C HIS A 68 -23.22 3.54 -11.84
N GLY A 69 -23.35 2.25 -12.19
CA GLY A 69 -24.06 1.82 -13.39
C GLY A 69 -23.36 2.20 -14.70
N ARG A 70 -22.04 2.38 -14.65
CA ARG A 70 -21.17 2.69 -15.79
C ARG A 70 -20.11 1.59 -15.91
N THR A 71 -19.41 1.53 -17.03
CA THR A 71 -18.29 0.59 -17.24
C THR A 71 -17.24 1.28 -18.09
N LEU A 72 -15.96 1.02 -17.83
CA LEU A 72 -14.88 1.52 -18.66
C LEU A 72 -14.72 0.75 -19.98
N THR A 73 -15.48 -0.34 -20.17
CA THR A 73 -15.60 -1.02 -21.48
C THR A 73 -16.49 -0.28 -22.48
N ASP A 74 -17.28 0.69 -22.00
CA ASP A 74 -18.07 1.61 -22.83
C ASP A 74 -17.18 2.78 -23.27
N ASP A 75 -17.09 3.01 -24.58
CA ASP A 75 -16.17 3.99 -25.18
C ASP A 75 -16.41 5.41 -24.67
N ASP A 76 -17.67 5.83 -24.53
CA ASP A 76 -18.03 7.17 -24.04
C ASP A 76 -17.59 7.36 -22.57
N THR A 77 -17.77 6.32 -21.75
CA THR A 77 -17.36 6.33 -20.34
C THR A 77 -15.83 6.32 -20.22
N ALA A 78 -15.13 5.52 -21.03
CA ALA A 78 -13.68 5.49 -21.09
C ALA A 78 -13.09 6.84 -21.51
N GLU A 79 -13.67 7.49 -22.52
CA GLU A 79 -13.27 8.82 -22.97
C GLU A 79 -13.46 9.86 -21.86
N ALA A 80 -14.64 9.88 -21.21
CA ALA A 80 -14.92 10.78 -20.10
C ALA A 80 -13.92 10.60 -18.94
N PHE A 81 -13.55 9.36 -18.62
CA PHE A 81 -12.53 9.06 -17.62
C PHE A 81 -11.16 9.62 -18.00
N LEU A 82 -10.73 9.44 -19.26
CA LEU A 82 -9.45 9.95 -19.74
C LEU A 82 -9.41 11.49 -19.75
N ILE A 83 -10.51 12.15 -20.12
CA ILE A 83 -10.65 13.61 -20.05
C ILE A 83 -10.50 14.09 -18.60
N ALA A 84 -11.15 13.42 -17.65
CA ALA A 84 -11.04 13.76 -16.23
C ALA A 84 -9.59 13.62 -15.72
N LEU A 85 -8.89 12.54 -16.07
CA LEU A 85 -7.47 12.39 -15.73
C LEU A 85 -6.59 13.49 -16.35
N LYS A 86 -6.93 13.95 -17.56
CA LYS A 86 -6.20 15.06 -18.19
C LYS A 86 -6.40 16.37 -17.43
N ALA A 87 -7.61 16.64 -16.95
CA ALA A 87 -7.89 17.80 -16.10
C ALA A 87 -7.11 17.76 -14.79
N VAL A 88 -7.01 16.58 -14.15
CA VAL A 88 -6.18 16.38 -12.95
C VAL A 88 -4.70 16.65 -13.24
N GLN A 89 -4.19 16.20 -14.39
CA GLN A 89 -2.81 16.49 -14.79
C GLN A 89 -2.56 18.00 -14.92
N PHE A 90 -3.47 18.74 -15.56
CA PHE A 90 -3.37 20.20 -15.65
C PHE A 90 -3.42 20.89 -14.28
N MET A 91 -4.22 20.37 -13.34
CA MET A 91 -4.25 20.88 -11.97
C MET A 91 -2.90 20.70 -11.28
N HIS A 92 -2.24 19.55 -11.44
CA HIS A 92 -0.90 19.32 -10.88
C HIS A 92 0.15 20.24 -11.51
N ASP A 93 0.11 20.43 -12.83
CA ASP A 93 1.00 21.36 -13.54
C ASP A 93 0.83 22.80 -13.03
N GLY A 94 -0.43 23.23 -12.82
CA GLY A 94 -0.74 24.52 -12.22
C GLY A 94 -0.22 24.65 -10.79
N ALA A 95 -0.35 23.60 -9.98
CA ALA A 95 0.14 23.57 -8.60
C ALA A 95 1.67 23.67 -8.51
N LEU A 96 2.39 23.02 -9.43
CA LEU A 96 3.84 23.17 -9.56
C LEU A 96 4.22 24.61 -9.97
N ALA A 97 3.56 25.16 -10.98
CA ALA A 97 3.82 26.52 -11.46
C ALA A 97 3.59 27.59 -10.38
N GLN A 98 2.67 27.34 -9.46
CA GLN A 98 2.39 28.21 -8.31
C GLN A 98 3.29 27.94 -7.10
N GLY A 99 4.17 26.94 -7.16
CA GLY A 99 5.03 26.53 -6.05
C GLY A 99 4.29 25.87 -4.88
N VAL A 100 3.05 25.42 -5.08
CA VAL A 100 2.26 24.70 -4.06
C VAL A 100 2.80 23.29 -3.88
N VAL A 101 3.27 22.67 -4.96
CA VAL A 101 3.86 21.33 -4.99
C VAL A 101 5.29 21.44 -5.52
N GLY A 102 6.24 20.72 -4.90
CA GLY A 102 7.61 20.64 -5.39
C GLY A 102 7.78 19.66 -6.56
N GLU A 103 8.87 19.79 -7.30
CA GLU A 103 9.18 18.97 -8.49
C GLU A 103 9.14 17.46 -8.24
N GLU A 104 9.63 17.00 -7.09
CA GLU A 104 9.62 15.57 -6.72
C GLU A 104 8.18 15.04 -6.65
N ALA A 105 7.34 15.71 -5.86
CA ALA A 105 5.95 15.33 -5.66
C ALA A 105 5.13 15.48 -6.94
N HIS A 106 5.41 16.51 -7.77
CA HIS A 106 4.78 16.66 -9.07
C HIS A 106 5.10 15.47 -9.99
N ARG A 107 6.36 15.03 -10.06
CA ARG A 107 6.75 13.85 -10.85
C ARG A 107 6.03 12.58 -10.40
N GLU A 108 5.94 12.36 -9.09
CA GLU A 108 5.24 11.20 -8.54
C GLU A 108 3.73 11.23 -8.88
N LEU A 109 3.07 12.36 -8.65
CA LEU A 109 1.65 12.54 -8.96
C LEU A 109 1.36 12.37 -10.45
N ARG A 110 2.26 12.89 -11.30
CA ARG A 110 2.20 12.72 -12.75
C ARG A 110 2.30 11.25 -13.13
N ALA A 111 3.29 10.52 -12.61
CA ALA A 111 3.47 9.10 -12.89
C ALA A 111 2.27 8.26 -12.44
N MET A 112 1.69 8.57 -11.28
CA MET A 112 0.45 7.91 -10.80
C MET A 112 -0.73 8.16 -11.75
N THR A 113 -0.92 9.41 -12.17
CA THR A 113 -2.02 9.78 -13.08
C THR A 113 -1.85 9.13 -14.46
N GLU A 114 -0.62 9.10 -14.99
CA GLU A 114 -0.28 8.43 -16.25
C GLU A 114 -0.49 6.91 -16.16
N GLY A 115 -0.17 6.29 -15.02
CA GLY A 115 -0.46 4.88 -14.77
C GLY A 115 -1.96 4.57 -14.82
N MET A 116 -2.82 5.47 -14.33
CA MET A 116 -4.27 5.31 -14.39
C MET A 116 -4.85 5.44 -15.80
N GLN A 117 -4.18 6.18 -16.71
CA GLN A 117 -4.66 6.32 -18.10
C GLN A 117 -4.62 5.00 -18.89
N ALA A 118 -3.84 4.01 -18.44
CA ALA A 118 -3.80 2.70 -19.08
C ALA A 118 -5.03 1.83 -18.76
N VAL A 119 -5.80 2.17 -17.73
CA VAL A 119 -6.86 1.32 -17.18
C VAL A 119 -7.92 0.91 -18.22
N PRO A 120 -8.48 1.81 -19.06
CA PRO A 120 -9.47 1.40 -20.06
C PRO A 120 -8.96 0.40 -21.11
N ARG A 121 -7.64 0.23 -21.23
CA ARG A 121 -7.03 -0.75 -22.15
C ARG A 121 -6.75 -2.11 -21.48
N ILE A 122 -6.90 -2.17 -20.16
CA ILE A 122 -6.60 -3.35 -19.33
C ILE A 122 -7.90 -4.08 -18.95
N VAL A 123 -8.99 -3.33 -18.77
CA VAL A 123 -10.33 -3.85 -18.48
C VAL A 123 -10.97 -4.57 -19.67
#